data_AF-A0A535A7Y0-F1
#
_entry.id   AF-A0A535A7Y0-F1
#
_cell.length_a   1.000
_cell.length_b   1.000
_cell.length_c   1.000
_cell.angle_alpha   90.00
_cell.angle_beta   90.00
_cell.angle_gamma   90.00
#
_symmetry.space_group_name_H-M   'P 1'
#
loop_
_entity.id
_entity.type
_entity.pdbx_description
1 polymer ?
#
loop_
_entity_poly.entity_id
_entity_poly.type
_entity_poly.pdbx_seq_one_letter_code
_entity_poly.pdbx_strand_id
1 'polypeptide(L)'
;MPHAIFVETGLDAGSTVAAYAAELPGCAVFASSDAEAVGAMPRRVAGFTAWLRSSGEAAPTFIGDNWYEVERGAVRGTPKVPERVTFSLDELPPSAAEFGSYLGWLELAREELAAALDAAGGAPTKALAGIVRQDLASAVLLGSAAPGAAPSDPIDRLYVARDHLTEALERAGPTADGVRRIVRLAIADDLRVAERLRESPR
;
A
#
# COMPACT_ATOMS: atom_id res chain seq x y z
N MET A 1 -10.02 -21.57 -3.74
CA MET A 1 -9.28 -21.62 -2.47
C MET A 1 -9.87 -20.57 -1.54
N PRO A 2 -9.92 -20.79 -0.21
CA PRO A 2 -10.30 -19.73 0.71
C PRO A 2 -9.33 -18.55 0.58
N HIS A 3 -9.84 -17.33 0.65
CA HIS A 3 -8.99 -16.15 0.62
C HIS A 3 -8.34 -15.92 1.99
N ALA A 4 -7.05 -15.60 1.96
CA ALA A 4 -6.31 -15.21 3.15
C ALA A 4 -6.42 -13.69 3.37
N ILE A 5 -6.68 -13.29 4.62
CA ILE A 5 -6.66 -11.91 5.08
C ILE A 5 -5.51 -11.77 6.08
N PHE A 6 -4.65 -10.79 5.85
CA PHE A 6 -3.58 -10.46 6.77
C PHE A 6 -3.99 -9.29 7.64
N VAL A 7 -3.92 -9.44 8.96
CA VAL A 7 -4.29 -8.40 9.91
C VAL A 7 -3.04 -7.88 10.60
N GLU A 8 -2.74 -6.61 10.35
CA GLU A 8 -1.67 -5.86 11.00
C GLU A 8 -2.29 -4.93 12.05
N THR A 9 -1.87 -5.11 13.29
CA THR A 9 -2.34 -4.31 14.43
C THR A 9 -1.23 -3.39 14.94
N GLY A 10 -1.60 -2.32 15.64
CA GLY A 10 -0.60 -1.41 16.24
C GLY A 10 -0.22 -0.22 15.36
N LEU A 11 -0.92 0.02 14.24
CA LEU A 11 -0.68 1.18 13.38
C LEU A 11 -1.10 2.48 14.07
N ASP A 12 -0.54 3.60 13.62
CA ASP A 12 -0.88 4.95 14.09
C ASP A 12 -0.89 5.04 15.63
N ALA A 13 0.23 4.66 16.26
CA ALA A 13 0.42 4.59 17.72
C ALA A 13 -0.54 3.66 18.47
N GLY A 14 -0.96 2.56 17.82
CA GLY A 14 -1.85 1.56 18.43
C GLY A 14 -3.33 1.83 18.23
N SER A 15 -3.71 2.86 17.48
CA SER A 15 -5.11 3.25 17.28
C SER A 15 -5.76 2.61 16.06
N THR A 16 -4.97 2.02 15.16
CA THR A 16 -5.44 1.52 13.85
C THR A 16 -5.06 0.06 13.63
N VAL A 17 -6.00 -0.69 13.06
CA VAL A 17 -5.83 -2.04 12.53
C VAL A 17 -5.97 -1.98 11.01
N ALA A 18 -5.08 -2.65 10.28
CA ALA A 18 -5.21 -2.85 8.84
C ALA A 18 -5.48 -4.32 8.53
N ALA A 19 -6.47 -4.58 7.68
CA ALA A 19 -6.71 -5.87 7.05
C ALA A 19 -6.34 -5.78 5.57
N TYR A 20 -5.54 -6.72 5.06
CA TYR A 20 -5.10 -6.77 3.67
C TYR A 20 -5.58 -8.06 3.01
N ALA A 21 -6.01 -7.99 1.76
CA ALA A 21 -6.25 -9.19 0.95
C ALA A 21 -4.91 -9.74 0.42
N ALA A 22 -4.61 -10.99 0.74
CA ALA A 22 -3.33 -11.63 0.41
C ALA A 22 -2.99 -11.61 -1.10
N GLU A 23 -4.00 -11.91 -1.93
CA GLU A 23 -3.88 -12.02 -3.39
C GLU A 23 -3.95 -10.66 -4.12
N LEU A 24 -4.25 -9.58 -3.40
CA LEU A 24 -4.47 -8.24 -3.98
C LEU A 24 -3.62 -7.20 -3.24
N PRO A 25 -2.34 -7.03 -3.63
CA PRO A 25 -1.50 -5.97 -3.10
C PRO A 25 -2.20 -4.61 -3.13
N GLY A 26 -2.21 -3.92 -1.98
CA GLY A 26 -2.85 -2.62 -1.84
C GLY A 26 -4.33 -2.65 -1.46
N CYS A 27 -5.01 -3.78 -1.62
CA CYS A 27 -6.40 -3.93 -1.21
C CYS A 27 -6.50 -4.08 0.32
N ALA A 28 -6.65 -2.94 1.00
CA ALA A 28 -6.65 -2.86 2.45
C ALA A 28 -7.88 -2.14 3.02
N VAL A 29 -8.29 -2.53 4.23
CA VAL A 29 -9.21 -1.80 5.10
C VAL A 29 -8.44 -1.30 6.32
N PHE A 30 -8.70 -0.07 6.75
CA PHE A 30 -8.16 0.50 7.98
C PHE A 30 -9.30 0.81 8.94
N ALA A 31 -9.25 0.29 10.15
CA ALA A 31 -10.34 0.38 11.12
C ALA A 31 -9.84 0.48 12.56
N SER A 32 -10.77 0.70 13.50
CA SER A 32 -10.45 0.79 14.93
C SER A 32 -10.31 -0.57 15.62
N SER A 33 -10.80 -1.63 14.98
CA SER A 33 -10.80 -2.99 15.52
C SER A 33 -10.64 -4.05 14.44
N ASP A 34 -10.18 -5.23 14.83
CA ASP A 34 -10.04 -6.39 13.94
C ASP A 34 -11.37 -6.79 13.30
N ALA A 35 -12.45 -6.79 14.09
CA ALA A 35 -13.77 -7.21 13.62
C ALA A 35 -14.29 -6.27 12.54
N GLU A 36 -14.06 -4.97 12.70
CA GLU A 36 -14.42 -3.95 11.72
C GLU A 36 -13.54 -4.07 10.46
N ALA A 37 -12.22 -4.22 10.62
CA ALA A 37 -11.28 -4.35 9.51
C ALA A 37 -11.58 -5.58 8.66
N VAL A 38 -11.70 -6.76 9.29
CA VAL A 38 -11.98 -8.03 8.62
C VAL A 38 -13.39 -8.04 8.04
N GLY A 39 -14.39 -7.54 8.78
CA GLY A 39 -15.78 -7.53 8.33
C GLY A 39 -16.04 -6.67 7.09
N ALA A 40 -15.22 -5.65 6.85
CA ALA A 40 -15.32 -4.78 5.67
C ALA A 40 -14.55 -5.29 4.44
N MET A 41 -13.67 -6.29 4.59
CA MET A 41 -12.85 -6.82 3.48
C MET A 41 -13.66 -7.26 2.24
N PRO A 42 -14.81 -7.96 2.35
CA PRO A 42 -15.57 -8.37 1.18
C PRO A 42 -15.99 -7.19 0.29
N ARG A 43 -16.46 -6.09 0.92
CA ARG A 43 -16.82 -4.86 0.19
C ARG A 43 -15.59 -4.18 -0.39
N ARG A 44 -14.48 -4.15 0.37
CA ARG A 44 -13.22 -3.57 -0.11
C ARG A 44 -12.69 -4.30 -1.34
N VAL A 45 -12.68 -5.64 -1.34
CA VAL A 45 -12.26 -6.42 -2.52
C VAL A 45 -13.18 -6.18 -3.71
N ALA A 46 -14.50 -6.15 -3.49
CA ALA A 46 -15.45 -5.85 -4.56
C ALA A 46 -15.17 -4.47 -5.19
N GLY A 47 -14.94 -3.44 -4.37
CA GLY A 47 -14.60 -2.10 -4.84
C GLY A 47 -13.24 -2.04 -5.54
N PHE A 48 -12.20 -2.64 -4.95
CA PHE A 48 -10.85 -2.65 -5.51
C PHE A 48 -10.79 -3.37 -6.87
N THR A 49 -11.49 -4.50 -7.01
CA THR A 49 -11.53 -5.23 -8.28
C THR A 49 -12.38 -4.54 -9.34
N ALA A 50 -13.42 -3.81 -8.93
CA ALA A 50 -14.17 -2.95 -9.85
C ALA A 50 -13.29 -1.79 -10.35
N TRP A 51 -12.53 -1.17 -9.44
CA TRP A 51 -11.57 -0.12 -9.77
C TRP A 51 -10.50 -0.60 -10.76
N LEU A 52 -9.85 -1.75 -10.50
CA LEU A 52 -8.91 -2.35 -11.45
C LEU A 52 -9.54 -2.55 -12.84
N ARG A 53 -10.74 -3.14 -12.91
CA ARG A 53 -11.43 -3.34 -14.20
C ARG A 53 -11.76 -2.03 -14.90
N SER A 54 -12.19 -1.00 -14.18
CA SER A 54 -12.48 0.31 -14.77
C SER A 54 -11.22 1.01 -15.31
N SER A 55 -10.06 0.70 -14.73
CA SER A 55 -8.76 1.20 -15.17
C SER A 55 -8.12 0.33 -16.27
N GLY A 56 -8.83 -0.67 -16.79
CA GLY A 56 -8.34 -1.55 -17.85
C GLY A 56 -7.44 -2.70 -17.38
N GLU A 57 -7.26 -2.84 -16.07
CA GLU A 57 -6.44 -3.89 -15.47
C GLU A 57 -7.16 -5.24 -15.37
N ALA A 58 -6.37 -6.31 -15.49
CA ALA A 58 -6.86 -7.65 -15.23
C ALA A 58 -7.10 -7.83 -13.72
N ALA A 59 -8.36 -7.79 -13.30
CA ALA A 59 -8.73 -8.12 -11.92
C ALA A 59 -8.96 -9.63 -11.78
N PRO A 60 -8.46 -10.27 -10.70
CA PRO A 60 -8.79 -11.66 -10.42
C PRO A 60 -10.31 -11.85 -10.36
N THR A 61 -10.78 -12.99 -10.88
CA THR A 61 -12.19 -13.38 -10.79
C THR A 61 -12.37 -14.26 -9.57
N PHE A 62 -13.10 -13.74 -8.58
CA PHE A 62 -13.33 -14.42 -7.31
C PHE A 62 -14.56 -15.33 -7.44
N ILE A 63 -14.35 -16.64 -7.31
CA ILE A 63 -15.44 -17.64 -7.35
C ILE A 63 -15.60 -18.21 -5.93
N GLY A 64 -16.59 -17.69 -5.19
CA GLY A 64 -17.11 -18.31 -3.97
C GLY A 64 -16.99 -17.52 -2.66
N ASP A 65 -17.77 -17.94 -1.66
CA ASP A 65 -17.98 -17.27 -0.37
C ASP A 65 -16.93 -17.61 0.72
N ASN A 66 -15.80 -18.22 0.36
CA ASN A 66 -14.84 -18.74 1.34
C ASN A 66 -13.71 -17.71 1.62
N TRP A 67 -13.81 -16.99 2.73
CA TRP A 67 -12.95 -15.85 3.11
C TRP A 67 -12.35 -15.94 4.53
N TYR A 68 -11.51 -16.91 4.92
CA TYR A 68 -11.25 -17.05 6.39
C TYR A 68 -9.88 -17.54 6.85
N GLU A 69 -8.85 -17.61 6.02
CA GLU A 69 -7.50 -17.82 6.59
C GLU A 69 -6.94 -16.47 7.07
N VAL A 70 -6.87 -16.27 8.39
CA VAL A 70 -6.43 -15.00 8.98
C VAL A 70 -5.06 -15.16 9.63
N GLU A 71 -4.03 -14.56 9.03
CA GLU A 71 -2.70 -14.41 9.63
C GLU A 71 -2.62 -13.05 10.34
N ARG A 72 -1.99 -13.01 11.51
CA ARG A 72 -2.01 -11.83 12.38
C ARG A 72 -0.61 -11.47 12.86
N GLY A 73 -0.31 -10.17 12.87
CA GLY A 73 0.84 -9.64 13.60
C GLY A 73 0.60 -8.26 14.18
N ALA A 74 1.45 -7.89 15.13
CA ALA A 74 1.48 -6.56 15.72
C ALA A 74 2.80 -5.85 15.40
N VAL A 75 2.73 -4.55 15.08
CA VAL A 75 3.92 -3.70 14.96
C VAL A 75 4.65 -3.66 16.31
N ARG A 76 5.92 -4.10 16.37
CA ARG A 76 6.72 -4.11 17.61
C ARG A 76 7.45 -2.78 17.82
N GLY A 77 7.48 -2.32 19.08
CA GLY A 77 8.35 -1.29 19.68
C GLY A 77 9.03 -0.25 18.76
N THR A 78 8.53 0.99 18.75
CA THR A 78 9.32 2.17 18.32
C THR A 78 10.45 2.45 19.33
N PRO A 79 11.58 3.15 19.02
CA PRO A 79 11.86 4.08 17.91
C PRO A 79 13.21 3.85 17.17
N LYS A 80 13.78 2.63 17.16
CA LYS A 80 15.04 2.34 16.42
C LYS A 80 15.05 1.06 15.57
N VAL A 81 13.92 0.36 15.48
CA VAL A 81 13.73 -0.77 14.56
C VAL A 81 12.34 -0.62 13.91
N PRO A 82 12.24 -0.50 12.58
CA PRO A 82 11.00 -0.19 11.86
C PRO A 82 10.18 -1.45 11.49
N GLU A 83 10.22 -2.51 12.28
CA GLU A 83 9.58 -3.77 11.88
C GLU A 83 8.06 -3.71 12.05
N ARG A 84 7.41 -3.16 11.01
CA ARG A 84 6.07 -3.57 10.59
C ARG A 84 6.08 -5.08 10.36
N VAL A 85 4.96 -5.72 10.62
CA VAL A 85 4.80 -7.17 10.48
C VAL A 85 5.12 -7.59 9.04
N THR A 86 5.83 -8.70 8.88
CA THR A 86 5.97 -9.40 7.60
C THR A 86 5.10 -10.65 7.67
N PHE A 87 4.24 -10.84 6.68
CA PHE A 87 3.39 -12.03 6.57
C PHE A 87 4.08 -13.09 5.72
N SER A 88 3.72 -14.35 5.91
CA SER A 88 4.37 -15.47 5.21
C SER A 88 4.34 -15.33 3.68
N LEU A 89 3.25 -14.77 3.13
CA LEU A 89 3.15 -14.51 1.69
C LEU A 89 4.05 -13.36 1.20
N ASP A 90 4.32 -12.38 2.06
CA ASP A 90 5.21 -11.24 1.73
C ASP A 90 6.66 -11.71 1.48
N GLU A 91 7.04 -12.87 2.02
CA GLU A 91 8.35 -13.51 1.81
C GLU A 91 8.44 -14.27 0.48
N LEU A 92 7.30 -14.53 -0.18
CA LEU A 92 7.26 -15.21 -1.47
C LEU A 92 7.38 -14.19 -2.61
N PRO A 93 8.44 -14.28 -3.44
CA PRO A 93 8.60 -13.36 -4.56
C PRO A 93 7.46 -13.53 -5.57
N PRO A 94 6.90 -12.43 -6.13
CA PRO A 94 5.96 -12.53 -7.24
C PRO A 94 6.62 -13.14 -8.48
N SER A 95 5.81 -13.75 -9.33
CA SER A 95 6.20 -14.02 -10.72
C SER A 95 6.45 -12.71 -11.47
N ALA A 96 7.16 -12.76 -12.60
CA ALA A 96 7.40 -11.59 -13.43
C ALA A 96 6.09 -10.94 -13.95
N ALA A 97 5.08 -11.77 -14.25
CA ALA A 97 3.77 -11.29 -14.70
C ALA A 97 3.02 -10.56 -13.57
N GLU A 98 2.96 -11.16 -12.37
CA GLU A 98 2.37 -10.51 -11.19
C GLU A 98 3.08 -9.21 -10.86
N PHE A 99 4.42 -9.22 -10.88
CA PHE A 99 5.21 -8.02 -10.60
C PHE A 99 4.91 -6.88 -11.58
N GLY A 100 4.81 -7.19 -12.89
CA GLY A 100 4.39 -6.22 -13.89
C GLY A 100 3.01 -5.63 -13.59
N SER A 101 2.02 -6.46 -13.25
CA SER A 101 0.70 -5.98 -12.83
C SER A 101 0.77 -5.12 -11.57
N TYR A 102 1.57 -5.51 -10.58
CA TYR A 102 1.70 -4.77 -9.33
C TYR A 102 2.32 -3.38 -9.53
N LEU A 103 3.27 -3.24 -10.46
CA LEU A 103 3.81 -1.92 -10.84
C LEU A 103 2.74 -1.06 -11.53
N GLY A 104 1.93 -1.63 -12.43
CA GLY A 104 0.79 -0.92 -13.02
C GLY A 104 -0.23 -0.47 -11.98
N TRP A 105 -0.53 -1.30 -10.98
CA TRP A 105 -1.46 -0.94 -9.91
C TRP A 105 -0.91 0.16 -9.00
N LEU A 106 0.42 0.17 -8.77
CA LEU A 106 1.09 1.24 -8.05
C LEU A 106 1.04 2.57 -8.81
N GLU A 107 1.23 2.56 -10.13
CA GLU A 107 1.05 3.75 -10.96
C GLU A 107 -0.37 4.30 -10.85
N LEU A 108 -1.39 3.45 -11.03
CA LEU A 108 -2.79 3.84 -10.90
C LEU A 108 -3.13 4.41 -9.51
N ALA A 109 -2.62 3.80 -8.44
CA ALA A 109 -2.85 4.30 -7.08
C ALA A 109 -2.23 5.69 -6.86
N ARG A 110 -1.09 5.97 -7.48
CA ARG A 110 -0.44 7.29 -7.41
C ARG A 110 -1.21 8.34 -8.18
N GLU A 111 -1.78 7.99 -9.34
CA GLU A 111 -2.69 8.84 -10.10
C GLU A 111 -3.95 9.18 -9.28
N GLU A 112 -4.54 8.19 -8.61
CA GLU A 112 -5.70 8.39 -7.73
C GLU A 112 -5.41 9.40 -6.61
N LEU A 113 -4.23 9.31 -5.98
CA LEU A 113 -3.80 10.27 -4.97
C LEU A 113 -3.46 11.64 -5.57
N ALA A 114 -2.82 11.71 -6.74
CA ALA A 114 -2.57 12.98 -7.43
C ALA A 114 -3.88 13.72 -7.73
N ALA A 115 -4.86 13.03 -8.32
CA ALA A 115 -6.19 13.59 -8.58
C ALA A 115 -6.91 14.04 -7.30
N ALA A 116 -6.78 13.28 -6.21
CA ALA A 116 -7.34 13.66 -4.92
C ALA A 116 -6.67 14.90 -4.31
N LEU A 117 -5.35 15.05 -4.47
CA LEU A 117 -4.60 16.22 -4.03
C LEU A 117 -4.99 17.48 -4.81
N ASP A 118 -5.13 17.36 -6.13
CA ASP A 118 -5.58 18.46 -6.98
C ASP A 118 -6.99 18.91 -6.58
N ALA A 119 -7.90 17.95 -6.37
CA ALA A 119 -9.25 18.22 -5.89
C ALA A 119 -9.26 18.85 -4.48
N ALA A 120 -8.33 18.49 -3.61
CA ALA A 120 -8.19 19.07 -2.27
C ALA A 120 -7.46 20.43 -2.25
N GLY A 121 -6.88 20.86 -3.37
CA GLY A 121 -6.14 22.13 -3.46
C GLY A 121 -4.71 22.05 -2.92
N GLY A 122 -4.08 20.87 -2.95
CA GLY A 122 -2.66 20.68 -2.68
C GLY A 122 -2.22 20.84 -1.21
N ALA A 123 -3.16 20.85 -0.25
CA ALA A 123 -2.82 21.06 1.15
C ALA A 123 -1.94 19.91 1.70
N PRO A 124 -0.71 20.18 2.18
CA PRO A 124 0.17 19.15 2.68
C PRO A 124 -0.38 18.56 3.98
N THR A 125 -0.56 17.24 4.01
CA THR A 125 -1.01 16.53 5.23
C THR A 125 0.15 15.79 5.88
N LYS A 126 0.03 15.50 7.19
CA LYS A 126 0.97 14.60 7.89
C LYS A 126 1.05 13.22 7.22
N ALA A 127 0.01 12.81 6.50
CA ALA A 127 -0.05 11.54 5.79
C ALA A 127 0.90 11.53 4.58
N LEU A 128 1.00 12.62 3.81
CA LEU A 128 1.95 12.73 2.70
C LEU A 128 3.41 12.61 3.18
N ALA A 129 3.73 13.25 4.31
CA ALA A 129 5.05 13.09 4.92
C ALA A 129 5.32 11.65 5.41
N GLY A 130 4.26 10.90 5.74
CA GLY A 130 4.33 9.48 6.05
C GLY A 130 4.71 8.65 4.83
N ILE A 131 4.02 8.86 3.70
CA ILE A 131 4.29 8.20 2.42
C ILE A 131 5.72 8.46 1.97
N VAL A 132 6.15 9.73 1.93
CA VAL A 132 7.52 10.10 1.55
C VAL A 132 8.57 9.34 2.37
N ARG A 133 8.42 9.27 3.70
CA ARG A 133 9.38 8.54 4.54
C ARG A 133 9.39 7.06 4.23
N GLN A 134 8.23 6.47 3.97
CA GLN A 134 8.10 5.05 3.68
C GLN A 134 8.69 4.69 2.32
N ASP A 135 8.41 5.47 1.29
CA ASP A 135 8.88 5.23 -0.07
C ASP A 135 10.41 5.30 -0.12
N LEU A 136 10.99 6.32 0.50
CA LEU A 136 12.45 6.46 0.61
C LEU A 136 13.08 5.32 1.42
N ALA A 137 12.48 4.94 2.55
CA ALA A 137 12.98 3.82 3.35
C ALA A 137 12.93 2.50 2.56
N SER A 138 11.86 2.28 1.80
CA SER A 138 11.68 1.08 0.98
C SER A 138 12.66 1.05 -0.19
N ALA A 139 12.89 2.19 -0.85
CA ALA A 139 13.90 2.29 -1.90
C ALA A 139 15.31 1.98 -1.38
N VAL A 140 15.65 2.43 -0.17
CA VAL A 140 16.93 2.09 0.49
C VAL A 140 17.03 0.59 0.79
N LEU A 141 15.94 -0.05 1.25
CA LEU A 141 15.91 -1.51 1.47
C LEU A 141 16.16 -2.28 0.17
N LEU A 142 15.74 -1.75 -0.97
CA LEU A 142 16.00 -2.30 -2.30
C LEU A 142 17.40 -1.96 -2.85
N GLY A 143 18.27 -1.37 -2.03
CA GLY A 143 19.65 -1.03 -2.39
C GLY A 143 19.81 0.27 -3.17
N SER A 144 18.77 1.12 -3.22
CA SER A 144 18.88 2.45 -3.81
C SER A 144 19.59 3.43 -2.87
N ALA A 145 20.42 4.31 -3.44
CA ALA A 145 21.02 5.41 -2.68
C ALA A 145 19.96 6.47 -2.41
N ALA A 146 20.04 7.16 -1.27
CA ALA A 146 19.14 8.26 -0.96
C ALA A 146 19.14 9.29 -2.11
N PRO A 147 17.97 9.86 -2.46
CA PRO A 147 17.92 10.95 -3.44
C PRO A 147 18.78 12.12 -2.94
N GLY A 148 19.20 12.98 -3.89
CA GLY A 148 20.00 14.17 -3.60
C GLY A 148 19.26 15.22 -2.74
N ALA A 149 19.55 16.49 -2.95
CA ALA A 149 18.88 17.56 -2.20
C ALA A 149 17.35 17.47 -2.38
N ALA A 150 16.63 17.21 -1.28
CA ALA A 150 15.18 17.10 -1.31
C ALA A 150 14.56 18.48 -1.61
N PRO A 151 13.52 18.55 -2.48
CA PRO A 151 12.78 19.79 -2.69
C PRO A 151 12.23 20.38 -1.39
N SER A 152 12.05 21.70 -1.33
CA SER A 152 11.39 22.34 -0.19
C SER A 152 9.88 22.12 -0.20
N ASP A 153 9.28 22.05 -1.39
CA ASP A 153 7.86 21.83 -1.57
C ASP A 153 7.43 20.41 -1.13
N PRO A 154 6.36 20.24 -0.34
CA PRO A 154 5.88 18.93 0.10
C PRO A 154 5.38 18.01 -1.02
N ILE A 155 4.77 18.57 -2.06
CA ILE A 155 4.23 17.83 -3.20
C ILE A 155 5.37 17.38 -4.11
N ASP A 156 6.33 18.25 -4.39
CA ASP A 156 7.53 17.86 -5.14
C ASP A 156 8.31 16.74 -4.43
N ARG A 157 8.41 16.80 -3.09
CA ARG A 157 9.02 15.72 -2.30
C ARG A 157 8.27 14.40 -2.42
N LEU A 158 6.94 14.43 -2.51
CA LEU A 158 6.12 13.24 -2.73
C LEU A 158 6.44 12.61 -4.08
N TYR A 159 6.45 13.41 -5.15
CA TYR A 159 6.75 12.91 -6.49
C TYR A 159 8.17 12.34 -6.57
N VAL A 160 9.18 13.05 -6.05
CA VAL A 160 10.56 12.55 -6.01
C VAL A 160 10.67 11.23 -5.25
N ALA A 161 9.99 11.08 -4.10
CA ALA A 161 10.04 9.84 -3.34
C ALA A 161 9.39 8.67 -4.09
N ARG A 162 8.28 8.93 -4.79
CA ARG A 162 7.57 7.94 -5.60
C ARG A 162 8.38 7.48 -6.79
N ASP A 163 8.92 8.41 -7.58
CA ASP A 163 9.76 8.10 -8.72
C ASP A 163 10.95 7.24 -8.28
N HIS A 164 11.59 7.66 -7.19
CA HIS A 164 12.71 6.92 -6.62
C HIS A 164 12.35 5.50 -6.16
N LEU A 165 11.17 5.31 -5.57
CA LEU A 165 10.69 3.96 -5.22
C LEU A 165 10.41 3.12 -6.47
N THR A 166 9.83 3.69 -7.52
CA THR A 166 9.54 2.97 -8.78
C THR A 166 10.84 2.48 -9.40
N GLU A 167 11.82 3.37 -9.57
CA GLU A 167 13.12 3.02 -10.14
C GLU A 167 13.82 1.94 -9.31
N ALA A 168 13.71 2.00 -7.98
CA ALA A 168 14.28 1.00 -7.09
C ALA A 168 13.59 -0.36 -7.26
N LEU A 169 12.26 -0.39 -7.37
CA LEU A 169 11.48 -1.60 -7.60
C LEU A 169 11.82 -2.22 -8.96
N GLU A 170 11.82 -1.44 -10.04
CA GLU A 170 12.14 -1.91 -11.39
C GLU A 170 13.56 -2.48 -11.48
N ARG A 171 14.52 -1.83 -10.83
CA ARG A 171 15.92 -2.28 -10.79
C ARG A 171 16.09 -3.55 -9.98
N ALA A 172 15.41 -3.66 -8.84
CA ALA A 172 15.46 -4.82 -7.96
C ALA A 172 14.80 -6.05 -8.58
N GLY A 173 13.69 -5.83 -9.31
CA GLY A 173 12.95 -6.87 -10.00
C GLY A 173 12.12 -7.78 -9.07
N PRO A 174 11.41 -8.78 -9.65
CA PRO A 174 10.40 -9.56 -8.94
C PRO A 174 10.96 -10.48 -7.84
N THR A 175 12.24 -10.84 -7.92
CA THR A 175 12.86 -11.81 -6.99
C THR A 175 13.53 -11.16 -5.79
N ALA A 176 13.52 -9.82 -5.70
CA ALA A 176 14.12 -9.12 -4.57
C ALA A 176 13.29 -9.35 -3.30
N ASP A 177 14.00 -9.51 -2.19
CA ASP A 177 13.38 -9.78 -0.89
C ASP A 177 12.44 -8.63 -0.47
N GLY A 178 11.27 -8.99 0.06
CA GLY A 178 10.27 -8.03 0.53
C GLY A 178 9.57 -7.18 -0.54
N VAL A 179 9.81 -7.40 -1.85
CA VAL A 179 9.17 -6.62 -2.93
C VAL A 179 7.65 -6.64 -2.84
N ARG A 180 7.06 -7.82 -2.60
CA ARG A 180 5.59 -7.96 -2.48
C ARG A 180 5.04 -7.06 -1.38
N ARG A 181 5.71 -7.06 -0.22
CA ARG A 181 5.35 -6.22 0.92
C ARG A 181 5.46 -4.74 0.60
N ILE A 182 6.56 -4.32 -0.02
CA ILE A 182 6.79 -2.91 -0.39
C ILE A 182 5.66 -2.42 -1.29
N VAL A 183 5.33 -3.17 -2.35
CA VAL A 183 4.26 -2.78 -3.28
C VAL A 183 2.90 -2.79 -2.59
N ARG A 184 2.60 -3.81 -1.78
CA ARG A 184 1.36 -3.89 -0.98
C ARG A 184 1.17 -2.64 -0.12
N LEU A 185 2.22 -2.22 0.59
CA LEU A 185 2.16 -1.07 1.49
C LEU A 185 2.06 0.26 0.72
N ALA A 186 2.83 0.43 -0.35
CA ALA A 186 2.80 1.65 -1.15
C ALA A 186 1.42 1.91 -1.77
N ILE A 187 0.83 0.89 -2.43
CA ILE A 187 -0.53 1.00 -3.00
C ILE A 187 -1.56 1.30 -1.91
N ALA A 188 -1.49 0.58 -0.78
CA ALA A 188 -2.47 0.75 0.30
C ALA A 188 -2.42 2.15 0.92
N ASP A 189 -1.22 2.70 1.13
CA ASP A 189 -1.05 4.04 1.70
C ASP A 189 -1.51 5.15 0.74
N ASP A 190 -1.19 5.03 -0.57
CA ASP A 190 -1.65 5.99 -1.58
C ASP A 190 -3.18 6.04 -1.67
N LEU A 191 -3.84 4.87 -1.77
CA LEU A 191 -5.30 4.80 -1.83
C LEU A 191 -5.96 5.25 -0.53
N ARG A 192 -5.40 4.89 0.64
CA ARG A 192 -5.90 5.34 1.95
C ARG A 192 -5.92 6.86 2.06
N VAL A 193 -4.86 7.52 1.58
CA VAL A 193 -4.78 8.98 1.64
C VAL A 193 -5.69 9.61 0.60
N ALA A 194 -5.78 9.06 -0.61
CA ALA A 194 -6.69 9.54 -1.65
C ALA A 194 -8.15 9.52 -1.18
N GLU A 195 -8.57 8.43 -0.53
CA GLU A 195 -9.91 8.29 0.05
C GLU A 195 -10.19 9.33 1.13
N ARG A 196 -9.26 9.52 2.08
CA ARG A 196 -9.40 10.53 3.14
C ARG A 196 -9.50 11.96 2.61
N LEU A 197 -8.76 12.27 1.54
CA LEU A 197 -8.83 13.58 0.89
C LEU A 197 -10.20 13.82 0.24
N ARG A 198 -10.83 12.78 -0.32
CA ARG A 198 -12.18 12.86 -0.91
C ARG A 198 -13.28 12.99 0.14
N GLU A 199 -13.09 12.38 1.30
CA GLU A 199 -14.04 12.42 2.42
C GLU A 199 -13.95 13.72 3.25
N SER A 200 -12.92 14.54 3.06
CA SER A 200 -12.74 15.82 3.76
C SER A 200 -13.31 16.97 2.91
N PRO A 201 -14.57 17.40 3.11
CA PRO A 201 -15.11 18.54 2.37
C PRO A 201 -14.35 19.83 2.72
N ARG A 202 -14.14 20.67 1.70
CA ARG A 202 -13.58 22.02 1.82
C ARG A 202 -14.47 22.96 2.63
#